data_AF-A0A4R7ZLE5-F1
#
_entry.id   AF-A0A4R7ZLE5-F1
#
_cell.length_a   1.000
_cell.length_b   1.000
_cell.length_c   1.000
_cell.angle_alpha   90.00
_cell.angle_beta   90.00
_cell.angle_gamma   90.00
#
_symmetry.space_group_name_H-M   'P 1'
#
loop_
_entity.id
_entity.type
_entity.pdbx_description
1 polymer ?
#
loop_
_entity_poly.entity_id
_entity_poly.type
_entity_poly.pdbx_seq_one_letter_code
_entity_poly.pdbx_strand_id
1 'polypeptide(L)'
;MTERPGTITWVRRLLVTAAVLDFIALIAFVVVYATDRSAIADWVSSSPAFAGQVRNDGVDATVRYATVSVSAVHLIITVLFLWLAVAVGRGRQRIRATVLLVITTCIDGFVSTMPVGGAVQQVVMLAAVAVKIAALVLLWAPRSSRDFFTATSRDQRHLPAPAR
;
A
#
# COMPACT_ATOMS: atom_id res chain seq x y z
N MET A 1 27.75 8.26 -13.05
CA MET A 1 26.59 7.56 -12.46
C MET A 1 26.82 7.52 -10.96
N THR A 2 26.07 8.28 -10.16
CA THR A 2 26.17 8.22 -8.70
C THR A 2 25.70 6.84 -8.23
N GLU A 3 26.56 6.10 -7.54
CA GLU A 3 26.18 4.83 -6.92
C GLU A 3 24.96 5.02 -6.02
N ARG A 4 23.99 4.12 -6.11
CA ARG A 4 22.80 4.16 -5.26
C ARG A 4 23.23 3.85 -3.82
N PRO A 5 22.92 4.71 -2.84
CA PRO A 5 23.21 4.39 -1.45
C PRO A 5 22.50 3.10 -1.03
N GLY A 6 23.15 2.26 -0.23
CA GLY A 6 22.57 1.02 0.29
C GLY A 6 21.19 1.21 0.92
N THR A 7 20.97 2.35 1.58
CA THR A 7 19.67 2.77 2.15
C THR A 7 18.55 2.79 1.10
N ILE A 8 18.79 3.31 -0.10
CA ILE A 8 17.78 3.40 -1.16
C ILE A 8 17.46 2.02 -1.72
N THR A 9 18.47 1.13 -1.80
CA THR A 9 18.25 -0.28 -2.15
C THR A 9 17.37 -0.98 -1.12
N TRP A 10 17.56 -0.69 0.16
CA TRP A 10 16.69 -1.21 1.23
C TRP A 10 15.27 -0.66 1.16
N VAL A 11 15.08 0.65 0.98
CA VAL A 11 13.74 1.24 0.79
C VAL A 11 13.03 0.56 -0.39
N ARG A 12 13.73 0.34 -1.51
CA ARG A 12 13.17 -0.36 -2.67
C ARG A 12 12.74 -1.79 -2.33
N ARG A 13 13.58 -2.55 -1.60
CA ARG A 13 13.23 -3.90 -1.15
C ARG A 13 11.99 -3.88 -0.26
N LEU A 14 11.91 -2.96 0.70
CA LEU A 14 10.75 -2.82 1.58
C LEU A 14 9.47 -2.45 0.81
N LEU A 15 9.55 -1.59 -0.21
CA LEU A 15 8.40 -1.28 -1.07
C LEU A 15 7.94 -2.52 -1.87
N VAL A 16 8.87 -3.34 -2.37
CA VAL A 16 8.52 -4.61 -3.02
C VAL A 16 7.90 -5.59 -2.02
N THR A 17 8.46 -5.70 -0.81
CA THR A 17 7.89 -6.52 0.26
C THR A 17 6.49 -6.06 0.64
N ALA A 18 6.25 -4.75 0.74
CA ALA A 18 4.92 -4.19 1.00
C ALA A 18 3.93 -4.54 -0.12
N ALA A 19 4.35 -4.47 -1.39
CA ALA A 19 3.53 -4.89 -2.53
C ALA A 19 3.19 -6.39 -2.47
N VAL A 20 4.16 -7.24 -2.11
CA VAL A 20 3.94 -8.69 -1.98
C VAL A 20 2.97 -8.99 -0.83
N LEU A 21 3.12 -8.33 0.32
CA LEU A 21 2.21 -8.52 1.47
C LEU A 21 0.79 -8.06 1.15
N ASP A 22 0.66 -6.91 0.48
CA ASP A 22 -0.63 -6.38 0.02
C ASP A 22 -1.31 -7.33 -0.97
N PHE A 23 -0.54 -7.92 -1.89
CA PHE A 23 -1.04 -8.93 -2.81
C PHE A 23 -1.42 -10.25 -2.11
N ILE A 24 -0.66 -10.69 -1.11
CA ILE A 24 -1.01 -11.86 -0.30
C ILE A 24 -2.33 -11.62 0.44
N ALA A 25 -2.54 -10.41 0.98
CA ALA A 25 -3.79 -10.06 1.63
C ALA A 25 -4.98 -10.09 0.68
N LEU A 26 -4.79 -9.60 -0.55
CA LEU A 26 -5.80 -9.74 -1.62
C LEU A 26 -6.15 -11.20 -1.88
N ILE A 27 -5.15 -12.07 -2.03
CA ILE A 27 -5.39 -13.50 -2.25
C ILE A 27 -6.11 -14.12 -1.06
N ALA A 28 -5.71 -13.82 0.17
CA ALA A 28 -6.38 -14.31 1.37
C ALA A 28 -7.85 -13.87 1.41
N PHE A 29 -8.14 -12.60 1.10
CA PHE A 29 -9.51 -12.08 1.03
C PHE A 29 -10.35 -12.79 -0.05
N VAL A 30 -9.79 -13.00 -1.25
CA VAL A 30 -10.48 -13.73 -2.33
C VAL A 30 -10.72 -15.20 -1.97
N VAL A 31 -9.78 -15.85 -1.29
CA VAL A 31 -9.94 -17.21 -0.79
C VAL A 31 -11.09 -17.27 0.22
N VAL A 32 -11.12 -16.35 1.20
CA VAL A 32 -12.22 -16.27 2.18
C VAL A 32 -13.55 -16.03 1.48
N TYR A 33 -13.62 -15.13 0.51
CA TYR A 33 -14.83 -14.93 -0.28
C TYR A 33 -15.30 -16.21 -0.99
N ALA A 34 -14.38 -17.01 -1.52
CA ALA A 34 -14.68 -18.25 -2.23
C ALA A 34 -15.06 -19.42 -1.30
N THR A 35 -14.46 -19.50 -0.11
CA THR A 35 -14.67 -20.63 0.82
C THR A 35 -15.66 -20.36 1.93
N ASP A 36 -15.82 -19.09 2.34
CA ASP A 36 -16.66 -18.64 3.45
C ASP A 36 -17.30 -17.29 3.13
N ARG A 37 -18.21 -17.31 2.15
CA ARG A 37 -18.99 -16.13 1.76
C ARG A 37 -19.80 -15.55 2.93
N SER A 38 -20.25 -16.41 3.86
CA SER A 38 -20.98 -16.00 5.07
C SER A 38 -20.17 -15.02 5.92
N ALA A 39 -18.87 -15.26 6.12
CA ALA A 39 -18.02 -14.33 6.86
C ALA A 39 -17.99 -12.93 6.24
N ILE A 40 -17.97 -12.82 4.91
CA ILE A 40 -18.02 -11.54 4.20
C ILE A 40 -19.41 -10.91 4.33
N ALA A 41 -20.48 -11.70 4.24
CA ALA A 41 -21.86 -11.25 4.42
C ALA A 41 -22.09 -10.68 5.83
N ASP A 42 -21.58 -11.37 6.86
CA ASP A 42 -21.66 -10.94 8.25
C ASP A 42 -20.85 -9.66 8.48
N TRP A 43 -19.66 -9.56 7.89
CA TRP A 43 -18.84 -8.35 7.94
C TRP A 43 -19.54 -7.15 7.30
N VAL A 44 -20.09 -7.27 6.08
CA VAL A 44 -20.77 -6.13 5.45
C VAL A 44 -22.06 -5.76 6.19
N SER A 45 -22.73 -6.72 6.81
CA SER A 45 -23.96 -6.48 7.57
C SER A 45 -23.70 -5.81 8.92
N SER A 46 -22.55 -6.08 9.55
CA SER A 46 -22.16 -5.51 10.84
C SER A 46 -21.36 -4.21 10.73
N SER A 47 -20.83 -3.89 9.55
CA SER A 47 -20.00 -2.71 9.33
C SER A 47 -20.83 -1.43 9.12
N PRO A 48 -20.61 -0.37 9.93
CA PRO A 48 -21.24 0.93 9.71
C PRO A 48 -20.93 1.54 8.34
N ALA A 49 -19.79 1.20 7.75
CA ALA A 49 -19.38 1.70 6.43
C ALA A 49 -20.29 1.20 5.30
N PHE A 50 -20.96 0.06 5.49
CA PHE A 50 -21.85 -0.55 4.50
C PHE A 50 -23.34 -0.46 4.87
N ALA A 51 -23.69 0.03 6.06
CA ALA A 51 -25.07 0.04 6.56
C ALA A 51 -26.08 0.70 5.60
N GLY A 52 -25.70 1.81 4.97
CA GLY A 52 -26.55 2.47 3.97
C GLY A 52 -26.75 1.63 2.71
N GLN A 53 -25.69 0.97 2.24
CA GLN A 53 -25.73 0.15 1.05
C GLN A 53 -26.49 -1.17 1.28
N VAL A 54 -26.28 -1.82 2.44
CA VAL A 54 -27.06 -3.01 2.83
C VAL A 54 -28.55 -2.70 2.88
N ARG A 55 -28.94 -1.54 3.41
CA ARG A 55 -30.35 -1.12 3.47
C ARG A 55 -30.96 -0.87 2.09
N ASN A 56 -30.20 -0.31 1.15
CA ASN A 56 -30.71 0.09 -0.16
C ASN A 56 -30.66 -1.05 -1.18
N ASP A 57 -29.57 -1.81 -1.20
CA ASP A 57 -29.24 -2.78 -2.26
C ASP A 57 -29.30 -4.23 -1.78
N GLY A 58 -29.39 -4.44 -0.46
CA GLY A 58 -29.33 -5.75 0.16
C GLY A 58 -27.90 -6.26 0.39
N VAL A 59 -27.80 -7.32 1.20
CA VAL A 59 -26.51 -7.92 1.61
C VAL A 59 -25.75 -8.46 0.40
N ASP A 60 -26.40 -9.19 -0.51
CA ASP A 60 -25.72 -9.84 -1.63
C ASP A 60 -25.07 -8.84 -2.61
N ALA A 61 -25.79 -7.76 -2.93
CA ALA A 61 -25.26 -6.69 -3.77
C ALA A 61 -24.09 -5.98 -3.08
N THR A 62 -24.21 -5.75 -1.77
CA THR A 62 -23.16 -5.12 -0.95
C THR A 62 -21.92 -6.02 -0.87
N VAL A 63 -22.07 -7.33 -0.68
CA VAL A 63 -20.96 -8.30 -0.71
C VAL A 63 -20.23 -8.24 -2.04
N ARG A 64 -20.96 -8.23 -3.17
CA ARG A 64 -20.34 -8.13 -4.50
C ARG A 64 -19.58 -6.81 -4.66
N TYR A 65 -20.18 -5.70 -4.25
CA TYR A 65 -19.54 -4.38 -4.29
C TYR A 65 -18.28 -4.33 -3.43
N ALA A 66 -18.36 -4.79 -2.17
CA ALA A 66 -17.23 -4.84 -1.25
C ALA A 66 -16.10 -5.70 -1.82
N THR A 67 -16.44 -6.87 -2.37
CA THR A 67 -15.45 -7.78 -2.97
C THR A 67 -14.70 -7.13 -4.13
N VAL A 68 -15.43 -6.49 -5.06
CA VAL A 68 -14.83 -5.81 -6.21
C VAL A 68 -14.00 -4.60 -5.78
N SER A 69 -14.53 -3.75 -4.90
CA SER A 69 -13.86 -2.52 -4.46
C SER A 69 -12.61 -2.80 -3.64
N VAL A 70 -12.67 -3.71 -2.66
CA VAL A 70 -11.51 -4.15 -1.87
C VAL A 70 -10.44 -4.75 -2.78
N SER A 71 -10.84 -5.61 -3.73
CA SER A 71 -9.90 -6.23 -4.67
C SER A 71 -9.20 -5.20 -5.55
N ALA A 72 -9.95 -4.23 -6.07
CA ALA A 72 -9.41 -3.16 -6.90
C ALA A 72 -8.45 -2.28 -6.11
N VAL A 73 -8.78 -1.94 -4.86
CA VAL A 73 -7.95 -1.11 -3.98
C VAL A 73 -6.60 -1.79 -3.71
N HIS A 74 -6.59 -3.07 -3.30
CA HIS A 74 -5.33 -3.80 -3.12
C HIS A 74 -4.53 -3.89 -4.42
N LEU A 75 -5.16 -4.19 -5.55
CA LEU A 75 -4.43 -4.25 -6.83
C LEU A 75 -3.78 -2.91 -7.19
N ILE A 76 -4.50 -1.79 -6.99
CA ILE A 76 -3.97 -0.44 -7.22
C ILE A 76 -2.80 -0.15 -6.26
N ILE A 77 -2.95 -0.45 -4.96
CA ILE A 77 -1.90 -0.23 -3.96
C ILE A 77 -0.65 -1.03 -4.28
N THR A 78 -0.81 -2.32 -4.62
CA THR A 78 0.28 -3.20 -5.07
C THR A 78 1.02 -2.59 -6.26
N VAL A 79 0.32 -2.17 -7.31
CA VAL A 79 0.93 -1.54 -8.49
C VAL A 79 1.64 -0.23 -8.12
N LEU A 80 1.04 0.59 -7.27
CA LEU A 80 1.64 1.84 -6.81
C LEU A 80 2.93 1.60 -6.01
N PHE A 81 2.99 0.57 -5.17
CA PHE A 81 4.21 0.22 -4.45
C PHE A 81 5.32 -0.26 -5.39
N LEU A 82 4.99 -1.09 -6.38
CA LEU A 82 5.97 -1.52 -7.40
C LEU A 82 6.47 -0.33 -8.22
N TRP A 83 5.57 0.58 -8.61
CA TRP A 83 5.93 1.81 -9.31
C TRP A 83 6.84 2.70 -8.46
N LEU A 84 6.50 2.90 -7.18
CA LEU A 84 7.33 3.66 -6.24
C LEU A 84 8.69 3.02 -6.02
N ALA A 85 8.78 1.69 -5.94
CA ALA A 85 10.05 0.98 -5.81
C ALA A 85 11.01 1.34 -6.96
N VAL A 86 10.49 1.51 -8.18
CA VAL A 86 11.26 1.99 -9.34
C VAL A 86 11.53 3.49 -9.26
N ALA A 87 10.52 4.30 -8.94
CA ALA A 87 10.62 5.77 -8.92
C ALA A 87 11.59 6.29 -7.84
N VAL A 88 11.54 5.71 -6.64
CA VAL A 88 12.46 6.00 -5.52
C VAL A 88 13.88 5.60 -5.89
N GLY A 89 14.08 4.46 -6.56
CA GLY A 89 15.40 4.06 -7.07
C GLY A 89 16.00 5.01 -8.10
N ARG A 90 15.21 5.91 -8.69
CA ARG A 90 15.64 6.97 -9.61
C ARG A 90 15.77 8.34 -8.93
N GLY A 91 15.69 8.41 -7.60
CA GLY A 91 15.78 9.66 -6.84
C GLY A 91 14.60 10.61 -7.08
N ARG A 92 13.45 10.09 -7.53
CA ARG A 92 12.23 10.87 -7.76
C ARG A 92 11.18 10.54 -6.69
N GLN A 93 10.20 11.43 -6.56
CA GLN A 93 8.93 11.16 -5.87
C GLN A 93 9.01 10.85 -4.35
N ARG A 94 10.04 11.34 -3.64
CA ARG A 94 10.17 11.17 -2.17
C ARG A 94 8.89 11.53 -1.40
N ILE A 95 8.30 12.68 -1.73
CA ILE A 95 7.06 13.16 -1.09
C ILE A 95 5.89 12.23 -1.42
N ARG A 96 5.70 11.85 -2.70
CA ARG A 96 4.61 10.94 -3.09
C ARG A 96 4.75 9.57 -2.43
N ALA A 97 5.97 9.05 -2.32
CA ALA A 97 6.25 7.82 -1.60
C ALA A 97 5.85 7.93 -0.13
N THR A 98 6.15 9.07 0.50
CA THR A 98 5.78 9.35 1.89
C THR A 98 4.27 9.39 2.08
N VAL A 99 3.57 10.14 1.22
CA VAL A 99 2.10 10.26 1.28
C VAL A 99 1.44 8.90 1.12
N LEU A 100 1.85 8.11 0.11
CA LEU A 100 1.28 6.78 -0.08
C LEU A 100 1.56 5.86 1.11
N LEU A 101 2.81 5.84 1.60
CA LEU A 101 3.17 5.02 2.75
C LEU A 101 2.36 5.40 3.99
N VAL A 102 2.20 6.69 4.29
CA VAL A 102 1.39 7.14 5.46
C VAL A 102 -0.06 6.70 5.31
N ILE A 103 -0.71 7.01 4.18
CA ILE A 103 -2.12 6.67 3.95
C ILE A 103 -2.33 5.15 4.07
N THR A 104 -1.52 4.38 3.37
CA THR A 104 -1.66 2.90 3.37
C THR A 104 -1.24 2.27 4.69
N THR A 105 -0.37 2.89 5.49
CA THR A 105 -0.06 2.42 6.86
C THR A 105 -1.26 2.64 7.78
N CYS A 106 -1.94 3.79 7.68
CA CYS A 106 -3.14 4.06 8.46
C CYS A 106 -4.28 3.10 8.10
N ILE A 107 -4.48 2.84 6.80
CA ILE A 107 -5.48 1.89 6.31
C ILE A 107 -5.18 0.49 6.84
N ASP A 108 -3.97 -0.05 6.62
CA ASP A 108 -3.62 -1.38 7.11
C ASP A 108 -3.69 -1.48 8.64
N GLY A 109 -3.30 -0.42 9.35
CA GLY A 109 -3.40 -0.35 10.81
C GLY A 109 -4.84 -0.51 11.26
N PHE A 110 -5.77 0.23 10.65
CA PHE A 110 -7.19 0.07 10.90
C PHE A 110 -7.69 -1.34 10.52
N VAL A 111 -7.35 -1.83 9.33
CA VAL A 111 -7.78 -3.16 8.86
C VAL A 111 -7.22 -4.29 9.71
N SER A 112 -6.04 -4.14 10.32
CA SER A 112 -5.47 -5.13 11.23
C SER A 112 -6.33 -5.35 12.49
N THR A 113 -7.15 -4.35 12.86
CA THR A 113 -8.10 -4.45 13.98
C THR A 113 -9.43 -5.09 13.60
N MET A 114 -9.66 -5.39 12.31
CA MET A 114 -10.91 -5.95 11.78
C MET A 114 -10.66 -7.32 11.13
N PRO A 115 -11.01 -8.45 11.78
CA PRO A 115 -10.70 -9.81 11.31
C PRO A 115 -11.60 -10.30 10.17
N VAL A 116 -11.78 -9.52 9.09
CA VAL A 116 -12.67 -9.88 7.96
C VAL A 116 -12.24 -11.18 7.29
N GLY A 117 -10.93 -11.32 7.03
CA GLY A 117 -10.30 -12.50 6.44
C GLY A 117 -9.63 -13.43 7.47
N GLY A 118 -10.05 -13.35 8.73
CA GLY A 118 -9.50 -14.15 9.83
C GLY A 118 -8.08 -13.75 10.26
N ALA A 119 -7.48 -14.59 11.10
CA ALA A 119 -6.18 -14.32 11.74
C ALA A 119 -5.04 -14.12 10.74
N VAL A 120 -5.06 -14.83 9.60
CA VAL A 120 -4.03 -14.69 8.55
C VAL A 120 -4.01 -13.28 8.00
N GLN A 121 -5.17 -12.68 7.69
CA GLN A 121 -5.24 -11.30 7.23
C GLN A 121 -4.65 -10.34 8.26
N GLN A 122 -4.99 -10.50 9.54
CA GLN A 122 -4.51 -9.60 10.60
C GLN A 122 -2.98 -9.64 10.73
N VAL A 123 -2.38 -10.84 10.71
CA VAL A 123 -0.92 -10.99 10.78
C VAL A 123 -0.25 -10.36 9.57
N VAL A 124 -0.78 -10.57 8.36
CA VAL A 124 -0.24 -9.98 7.13
C VAL A 124 -0.34 -8.45 7.16
N MET A 125 -1.46 -7.89 7.62
CA MET A 125 -1.64 -6.44 7.76
C MET A 125 -0.66 -5.84 8.78
N LEU A 126 -0.48 -6.49 9.93
CA LEU A 126 0.47 -6.02 10.95
C LEU A 126 1.92 -6.05 10.42
N ALA A 127 2.28 -7.12 9.71
CA ALA A 127 3.58 -7.20 9.05
C ALA A 127 3.75 -6.10 7.99
N ALA A 128 2.71 -5.83 7.19
CA ALA A 128 2.71 -4.77 6.19
C ALA A 128 2.90 -3.38 6.83
N VAL A 129 2.22 -3.09 7.95
CA VAL A 129 2.41 -1.87 8.75
C VAL A 129 3.87 -1.72 9.18
N ALA A 130 4.47 -2.76 9.76
CA ALA A 130 5.87 -2.72 10.20
C ALA A 130 6.84 -2.44 9.04
N VAL A 131 6.64 -3.09 7.89
CA VAL A 131 7.44 -2.88 6.67
C VAL A 131 7.30 -1.45 6.16
N LYS A 132 6.08 -0.89 6.13
CA LYS A 132 5.82 0.48 5.66
C LYS A 132 6.43 1.52 6.60
N ILE A 133 6.36 1.32 7.92
CA ILE A 133 7.04 2.17 8.91
C ILE A 133 8.55 2.13 8.72
N ALA A 134 9.14 0.94 8.55
CA ALA A 134 10.56 0.81 8.28
C ALA A 134 10.97 1.54 6.99
N ALA A 135 10.16 1.44 5.94
CA ALA A 135 10.38 2.16 4.68
C ALA A 135 10.32 3.68 4.88
N LEU A 136 9.35 4.20 5.65
CA LEU A 136 9.23 5.62 6.00
C LEU A 136 10.46 6.11 6.77
N VAL A 137 10.90 5.36 7.78
CA VAL A 137 12.08 5.69 8.58
C VAL A 137 13.32 5.74 7.69
N LEU A 138 13.56 4.72 6.86
CA LEU A 138 14.72 4.70 5.95
C LEU A 138 14.63 5.78 4.86
N LEU A 139 13.43 6.20 4.47
CA LEU A 139 13.24 7.29 3.51
C LEU A 139 13.62 8.66 4.10
N TRP A 140 13.48 8.87 5.42
CA TRP A 140 13.65 10.20 6.05
C TRP A 140 14.78 10.35 7.06
N ALA A 141 15.11 9.32 7.82
CA ALA A 141 16.07 9.39 8.92
C ALA A 141 17.54 9.41 8.44
N PRO A 142 18.00 8.49 7.56
CA PRO A 142 19.40 8.44 7.17
C PRO A 142 19.81 9.67 6.33
N ARG A 143 20.96 10.28 6.66
CA ARG A 143 21.54 11.41 5.89
C ARG A 143 21.77 11.03 4.43
N SER A 144 22.24 9.81 4.16
CA SER A 144 22.46 9.27 2.81
C SER A 144 21.20 9.28 1.93
N SER A 145 20.01 9.09 2.51
CA SER A 145 18.75 9.21 1.76
C SER A 145 18.47 10.68 1.39
N ARG A 146 18.67 11.61 2.34
CA ARG A 146 18.47 13.05 2.10
C ARG A 146 19.39 13.54 0.99
N ASP A 147 20.66 13.19 1.06
CA ASP A 147 21.68 13.62 0.09
C ASP A 147 21.41 13.08 -1.31
N PHE A 148 20.92 11.85 -1.41
CA PHE A 148 20.53 11.25 -2.69
C PHE A 148 19.39 12.01 -3.38
N PHE A 149 18.33 12.35 -2.62
CA PHE A 149 17.20 13.10 -3.19
C PHE A 149 17.54 14.57 -3.47
N THR A 150 18.40 15.21 -2.67
CA THR A 150 18.82 16.60 -2.94
C THR A 150 19.74 16.69 -4.14
N ALA A 151 20.70 15.77 -4.30
CA ALA A 151 21.57 15.69 -5.48
C ALA A 151 20.75 15.49 -6.76
N THR A 152 19.83 14.52 -6.75
CA THR A 152 18.96 14.24 -7.92
C THR A 152 18.05 15.43 -8.27
N SER A 153 17.61 16.19 -7.27
CA SER A 153 16.77 17.40 -7.49
C SER A 153 17.55 18.60 -8.02
N ARG A 154 18.89 18.63 -7.84
CA ARG A 154 19.76 19.67 -8.44
C ARG A 154 20.04 19.34 -9.91
N ASP A 155 20.39 18.10 -10.22
CA ASP A 155 20.65 17.68 -11.61
C ASP A 155 19.45 17.94 -12.53
N GLN A 156 18.23 17.73 -12.05
CA GLN A 156 17.02 17.99 -12.84
C GLN A 156 16.75 19.47 -13.10
N ARG A 157 17.27 20.39 -12.27
CA ARG A 157 17.10 21.83 -12.45
C ARG A 157 18.10 22.45 -13.43
N HIS A 158 19.18 21.74 -13.76
CA HIS A 158 20.19 22.21 -14.71
C HIS A 158 19.97 21.69 -16.14
N LEU A 159 18.92 20.90 -16.38
CA LEU A 159 18.54 20.54 -17.74
C LEU A 159 17.89 21.76 -18.44
N PRO A 160 18.35 22.13 -19.65
CA PRO A 160 17.77 23.24 -20.39
C PRO A 160 16.28 22.98 -20.62
N ALA A 161 15.46 24.03 -20.50
CA ALA A 161 14.03 23.92 -20.75
C ALA A 161 13.79 23.35 -22.16
N PRO A 162 12.89 22.37 -22.32
CA PRO A 162 12.62 21.80 -23.64
C PRO A 162 12.18 22.93 -24.59
N ALA A 163 12.82 23.01 -25.75
CA ALA A 163 12.44 23.94 -26.81
C ALA A 163 10.96 23.67 -27.15
N ARG A 164 10.14 24.72 -27.02
CA ARG A 164 8.71 24.67 -27.34
C ARG A 164 8.48 24.73 -28.84
#